data_AF-Q6Q2C3-F1
#
_entry.id   AF-Q6Q2C3-F1
#
_cell.length_a   1.000
_cell.length_b   1.000
_cell.length_c   1.000
_cell.angle_alpha   90.00
_cell.angle_beta   90.00
_cell.angle_gamma   90.00
#
_symmetry.space_group_name_H-M   'P 1'
#
loop_
_entity.id
_entity.type
_entity.pdbx_description
1 polymer ?
#
loop_
_entity_poly.entity_id
_entity_poly.type
_entity_poly.pdbx_seq_one_letter_code
_entity_poly.pdbx_strand_id
1 'polypeptide(L)' 'ARAGGGFGPVADDGYGVSYMIAGENTMFFHVSSKFSSSETNSQRFGNHIRQALSDIADLFKVTKAES' A
#
# COMPACT_ATOMS: atom_id res chain seq x y z
N ALA A 1 -6.21 -6.51 17.16
CA ALA A 1 -5.10 -5.54 17.15
C ALA A 1 -4.77 -5.22 15.70
N ARG A 2 -4.72 -3.95 15.28
CA ARG A 2 -4.18 -3.60 13.96
C ARG A 2 -2.67 -3.84 14.04
N ALA A 3 -2.22 -4.95 13.49
CA ALA A 3 -0.80 -5.30 13.43
C ALA A 3 -0.13 -4.34 12.42
N GLY A 4 0.80 -3.53 12.89
CA GLY A 4 1.42 -2.45 12.13
C GLY A 4 1.10 -1.09 12.75
N GLY A 5 2.00 -0.61 13.60
CA GLY A 5 1.99 0.79 14.02
C GLY A 5 2.03 1.71 12.78
N GLY A 6 1.53 2.93 12.92
CA GLY A 6 1.42 3.86 11.82
C GLY A 6 1.68 5.29 12.26
N PHE A 7 2.07 6.13 11.31
CA PHE A 7 2.25 7.57 11.50
C PHE A 7 1.26 8.35 10.64
N GLY A 8 0.97 9.58 11.05
CA GLY A 8 0.17 10.51 10.26
C GLY A 8 0.96 11.05 9.05
N PRO A 9 0.28 11.63 8.05
CA PRO A 9 0.96 12.31 6.95
C PRO A 9 1.73 13.54 7.46
N VAL A 10 2.91 13.77 6.90
CA VAL A 10 3.75 14.95 7.23
C VAL A 10 3.18 16.23 6.61
N ALA A 11 2.61 16.13 5.42
CA ALA A 11 1.96 17.22 4.71
C ALA A 11 0.42 17.15 4.82
N ASP A 12 -0.24 18.30 4.67
CA ASP A 12 -1.72 18.39 4.77
C ASP A 12 -2.43 17.61 3.67
N ASP A 13 -1.83 17.57 2.48
CA ASP A 13 -2.23 16.88 1.27
C ASP A 13 -1.39 15.62 0.99
N GLY A 14 -0.68 15.13 2.01
CA GLY A 14 0.16 13.95 1.92
C GLY A 14 -0.48 12.67 2.46
N TYR A 15 0.29 11.59 2.36
CA TYR A 15 -0.02 10.30 2.98
C TYR A 15 1.09 9.90 3.98
N GLY A 16 0.70 9.25 5.07
CA GLY A 16 1.61 8.46 5.89
C GLY A 16 1.46 7.00 5.53
N VAL A 17 2.55 6.30 5.20
CA VAL A 17 2.50 4.91 4.78
C VAL A 17 3.58 4.11 5.49
N SER A 18 3.16 3.05 6.17
CA SER A 18 4.06 2.11 6.83
C SER A 18 3.65 0.69 6.45
N TYR A 19 4.62 -0.21 6.40
CA TYR A 19 4.39 -1.59 6.00
C TYR A 19 5.18 -2.58 6.85
N MET A 20 4.68 -3.79 6.92
CA MET A 20 5.32 -4.93 7.58
C MET A 20 5.16 -6.15 6.70
N ILE A 21 6.26 -6.85 6.42
CA ILE A 21 6.23 -8.16 5.79
C ILE A 21 6.12 -9.18 6.93
N ALA A 22 5.01 -9.90 6.99
CA ALA A 22 4.73 -10.89 8.02
C ALA A 22 4.85 -12.29 7.39
N GLY A 23 5.95 -12.98 7.71
CA GLY A 23 6.25 -14.27 7.11
C GLY A 23 6.63 -14.15 5.63
N GLU A 24 6.37 -15.21 4.86
CA GLU A 24 6.88 -15.34 3.49
C GLU A 24 5.90 -14.83 2.42
N ASN A 25 4.60 -14.79 2.72
CA ASN A 25 3.56 -14.54 1.71
C ASN A 25 2.57 -13.45 2.11
N THR A 26 2.79 -12.74 3.21
CA THR A 26 1.84 -11.73 3.71
C THR A 26 2.55 -10.42 4.00
N MET A 27 1.92 -9.34 3.57
CA MET A 27 2.36 -7.97 3.82
C MET A 27 1.17 -7.17 4.35
N PHE A 28 1.42 -6.37 5.38
CA PHE A 28 0.47 -5.45 5.96
C PHE A 28 0.87 -4.03 5.60
N PHE A 29 -0.09 -3.23 5.15
CA PHE A 29 0.09 -1.79 4.92
C PHE A 29 -0.83 -1.01 5.86
N HIS A 30 -0.27 0.00 6.51
CA HIS A 30 -1.03 1.04 7.19
C HIS A 30 -0.86 2.35 6.44
N VAL A 31 -1.97 2.86 5.90
CA VAL A 31 -2.05 4.11 5.15
C VAL A 31 -2.90 5.11 5.93
N SER A 32 -2.39 6.32 6.09
CA SER A 32 -3.07 7.44 6.73
C SER A 32 -3.05 8.68 5.83
N SER A 33 -4.08 9.52 5.97
CA SER A 33 -4.24 10.79 5.25
C SER A 33 -5.13 11.70 6.10
N LYS A 34 -5.07 13.02 5.90
CA LYS A 34 -5.96 13.94 6.61
C LYS A 34 -7.36 13.92 5.98
N PHE A 35 -8.40 13.86 6.81
CA PHE A 35 -9.79 13.94 6.34
C PHE A 35 -10.14 15.30 5.72
N SER A 36 -9.40 16.34 6.09
CA SER A 36 -9.61 17.71 5.59
C SER A 36 -9.07 17.94 4.18
N SER A 37 -8.25 17.03 3.65
CA SER A 37 -7.68 17.17 2.29
C SER A 37 -8.60 16.48 1.28
N SER A 38 -9.10 17.24 0.30
CA SER A 38 -9.89 16.71 -0.83
C SER A 38 -9.07 15.83 -1.77
N GLU A 39 -7.75 16.06 -1.81
CA GLU A 39 -6.84 15.39 -2.74
C GLU A 39 -6.47 13.98 -2.26
N THR A 40 -6.56 13.74 -0.95
CA THR A 40 -6.09 12.48 -0.35
C THR A 40 -7.22 11.58 0.13
N ASN A 41 -7.03 10.26 -0.04
CA ASN A 41 -7.94 9.26 0.51
C ASN A 41 -7.19 7.95 0.77
N SER A 42 -7.01 7.62 2.06
CA SER A 42 -6.24 6.44 2.49
C SER A 42 -6.77 5.12 1.94
N GLN A 43 -8.09 4.96 1.82
CA GLN A 43 -8.70 3.73 1.29
C GLN A 43 -8.44 3.60 -0.22
N ARG A 44 -8.65 4.68 -0.97
CA ARG A 44 -8.36 4.73 -2.42
C ARG A 44 -6.89 4.42 -2.68
N PHE A 45 -5.99 5.02 -1.92
CA PHE A 45 -4.56 4.79 -2.07
C PHE A 45 -4.16 3.35 -1.70
N GLY A 46 -4.73 2.79 -0.62
CA GLY A 46 -4.54 1.38 -0.26
C GLY A 46 -4.97 0.41 -1.36
N ASN A 47 -6.10 0.69 -2.03
CA ASN A 47 -6.55 -0.10 -3.17
C ASN A 47 -5.58 -0.03 -4.36
N HIS A 48 -5.00 1.15 -4.62
CA HIS A 48 -3.98 1.31 -5.67
C HIS A 48 -2.69 0.54 -5.33
N ILE A 49 -2.24 0.54 -4.07
CA ILE A 49 -1.09 -0.28 -3.64
C ILE A 49 -1.36 -1.76 -3.92
N ARG A 50 -2.54 -2.26 -3.54
CA ARG A 50 -2.93 -3.65 -3.79
C ARG A 50 -2.92 -3.98 -5.28
N GLN A 51 -3.47 -3.11 -6.11
CA GLN A 51 -3.51 -3.32 -7.56
C GLN A 51 -2.10 -3.32 -8.16
N ALA A 52 -1.27 -2.33 -7.82
CA ALA A 52 0.10 -2.25 -8.32
C ALA A 52 0.93 -3.49 -7.96
N LEU A 53 0.77 -4.03 -6.75
CA LEU A 53 1.46 -5.26 -6.34
C LEU A 53 0.97 -6.49 -7.11
N SER A 54 -0.32 -6.55 -7.46
CA SER A 54 -0.85 -7.58 -8.36
C SER A 54 -0.27 -7.44 -9.77
N ASP A 55 -0.23 -6.22 -10.31
CA ASP A 55 0.28 -5.95 -11.66
C ASP A 55 1.77 -6.32 -11.77
N ILE A 56 2.56 -5.99 -10.74
CA ILE A 56 3.97 -6.39 -10.64
C ILE A 56 4.08 -7.92 -10.59
N ALA A 57 3.27 -8.59 -9.77
CA ALA A 57 3.27 -10.05 -9.70
C ALA A 57 2.93 -10.70 -11.05
N ASP A 58 2.00 -10.12 -11.80
CA ASP A 58 1.61 -10.61 -13.11
C ASP A 58 2.71 -10.42 -14.16
N LEU A 59 3.43 -9.29 -14.12
CA LEU A 59 4.60 -9.06 -14.98
C LEU A 59 5.66 -10.18 -14.83
N PHE A 60 5.96 -10.59 -13.60
CA PHE A 60 6.94 -11.66 -13.34
C PHE A 60 6.43 -13.06 -13.71
N LYS A 61 5.11 -13.29 -13.81
CA LYS A 61 4.56 -14.55 -14.32
C LYS A 61 4.73 -14.67 -15.83
N VAL A 62 4.56 -13.57 -16.57
CA VAL A 62 4.72 -13.53 -18.03
C VAL A 62 6.13 -13.93 -18.45
N THR A 63 7.16 -13.42 -17.76
CA THR A 63 8.57 -13.75 -18.07
C THR A 63 8.91 -15.23 -17.90
N LYS A 64 8.20 -15.96 -17.02
CA LYS A 64 8.43 -17.39 -16.81
C LYS A 64 7.82 -18.26 -17.91
N ALA A 65 6.83 -17.75 -18.66
CA ALA A 65 6.18 -18.48 -19.74
C ALA A 65 6.97 -18.47 -21.06
N GLU A 66 7.97 -17.58 -21.17
CA GLU A 66 8.85 -17.46 -22.35
C GLU A 66 10.25 -18.06 -22.13
N SER A 67 10.42 -18.94 -21.13
CA SER A 67 11.65 -19.70 -20.86
C SER A 67 11.43 -21.20 -20.89
#